data_AF-A0A533TH44-F1
#
_entry.id   AF-A0A533TH44-F1
#
_cell.length_a   1.000
_cell.length_b   1.000
_cell.length_c   1.000
_cell.angle_alpha   90.00
_cell.angle_beta   90.00
_cell.angle_gamma   90.00
#
_symmetry.space_group_name_H-M   'P 1'
#
loop_
_entity.id
_entity.type
_entity.pdbx_description
1 polymer ?
#
loop_
_entity_poly.entity_id
_entity_poly.type
_entity_poly.pdbx_seq_one_letter_code
_entity_poly.pdbx_strand_id
1 'polypeptide(L)' 'MKRLLFITIAVLFNPAAIAAKTTEQHASFDHTRLNATTQCIRCHKRDQPDDNLHIQSKANCYTCHTTRHWKPTTTEP' A
#
# COMPACT_ATOMS: atom_id res chain seq x y z
N MET A 1 -40.01 16.63 45.59
CA MET A 1 -40.24 15.35 44.86
C MET A 1 -40.93 15.62 43.51
N LYS A 2 -40.23 16.20 42.51
CA LYS A 2 -40.67 16.22 41.09
C LYS A 2 -39.58 16.89 40.22
N ARG A 3 -38.40 16.27 40.14
CA ARG A 3 -37.31 16.70 39.24
C ARG A 3 -36.59 15.52 38.58
N LEU A 4 -37.27 14.38 38.51
CA LEU A 4 -36.91 13.30 37.61
C LEU A 4 -37.85 13.38 36.41
N LEU A 5 -37.31 13.13 35.22
CA LEU A 5 -38.01 12.79 33.97
C LEU A 5 -37.96 13.82 32.82
N PHE A 6 -36.80 14.41 32.51
CA PHE A 6 -36.55 14.97 31.15
C PHE A 6 -35.09 14.85 30.70
N ILE A 7 -34.35 13.84 31.17
CA ILE A 7 -32.96 13.62 30.74
C ILE A 7 -32.77 12.15 30.38
N THR A 8 -33.35 11.69 29.25
CA THR A 8 -33.06 10.34 28.76
C THR A 8 -32.75 10.22 27.27
N ILE A 9 -32.73 11.29 26.46
CA ILE A 9 -32.54 11.11 25.00
C ILE A 9 -31.46 12.01 24.36
N ALA A 10 -30.99 13.07 25.02
CA ALA A 10 -30.01 13.98 24.41
C ALA A 10 -28.54 13.50 24.45
N VAL A 11 -28.23 12.34 25.05
CA VAL A 11 -26.84 11.83 25.18
C VAL A 11 -26.51 10.77 24.12
N LEU A 12 -27.48 10.30 23.32
CA LEU A 12 -27.27 9.25 22.32
C LEU A 12 -26.98 9.77 20.90
N PHE A 13 -27.16 11.06 20.66
CA PHE A 13 -26.88 11.67 19.35
C PHE A 13 -25.84 12.79 19.52
N ASN A 14 -24.58 12.41 19.75
CA ASN A 14 -23.46 13.32 19.53
C ASN A 14 -23.08 13.25 18.03
N PRO A 15 -23.42 14.26 17.20
CA PRO A 15 -23.12 14.22 15.76
C PRO A 15 -21.62 14.30 15.44
N ALA A 16 -20.75 14.50 16.43
CA ALA A 16 -19.30 14.54 16.24
C ALA A 16 -18.66 13.18 15.89
N ALA A 17 -19.39 12.06 16.00
CA ALA A 17 -18.84 10.73 15.71
C ALA A 17 -18.84 10.33 14.22
N ILE A 18 -19.39 11.14 13.31
CA ILE A 18 -19.57 10.77 11.89
C ILE A 18 -18.55 11.46 10.96
N ALA A 19 -17.45 12.00 11.50
CA ALA A 19 -16.36 12.54 10.68
C ALA A 19 -15.19 11.55 10.52
N ALA A 20 -15.43 10.25 10.58
CA ALA A 20 -14.45 9.25 10.16
C ALA A 20 -14.29 9.36 8.64
N LYS A 21 -13.35 10.21 8.22
CA LYS A 21 -12.84 10.27 6.84
C LYS A 21 -12.46 8.84 6.47
N THR A 22 -13.26 8.18 5.63
CA THR A 22 -12.87 6.96 4.92
C THR A 22 -11.80 7.35 3.93
N THR A 23 -10.62 7.63 4.46
CA THR A 23 -9.40 7.67 3.67
C THR A 23 -9.22 6.22 3.27
N GLU A 24 -9.55 5.90 2.02
CA GLU A 24 -9.13 4.67 1.35
C GLU A 24 -7.66 4.43 1.73
N GLN A 25 -7.44 3.57 2.72
CA GLN A 25 -6.11 3.16 3.09
C GLN A 25 -5.71 2.15 2.04
N HIS A 26 -5.14 2.64 0.94
CA HIS A 26 -4.25 1.82 0.14
C HIS A 26 -3.15 1.36 1.08
N ALA A 27 -3.30 0.15 1.62
CA ALA A 27 -2.29 -0.46 2.47
C ALA A 27 -1.00 -0.53 1.65
N SER A 28 0.02 0.22 2.08
CA SER A 28 1.35 0.08 1.48
C SER A 28 1.87 -1.31 1.78
N PHE A 29 2.33 -2.04 0.76
CA PHE A 29 2.95 -3.34 0.96
C PHE A 29 4.38 -3.20 1.49
N ASP A 30 4.69 -3.92 2.57
CA ASP A 30 6.02 -3.92 3.19
C ASP A 30 6.90 -5.05 2.62
N HIS A 31 7.82 -4.67 1.73
CA HIS A 31 8.75 -5.59 1.09
C HIS A 31 9.77 -6.23 2.04
N THR A 32 9.95 -5.73 3.27
CA THR A 32 10.87 -6.33 4.25
C THR A 32 10.45 -7.72 4.70
N ARG A 33 9.20 -8.11 4.40
CA ARG A 33 8.64 -9.43 4.68
C ARG A 33 8.95 -10.48 3.61
N LEU A 34 9.54 -10.07 2.48
CA LEU A 34 9.96 -10.96 1.41
C LEU A 34 11.37 -11.49 1.66
N ASN A 35 11.71 -12.61 1.03
CA ASN A 35 13.04 -13.22 1.10
C ASN A 35 13.73 -13.26 -0.27
N ALA A 36 15.00 -13.65 -0.30
CA ALA A 36 15.82 -13.67 -1.52
C ALA A 36 15.31 -14.61 -2.63
N THR A 37 14.44 -15.57 -2.31
CA THR A 37 13.86 -16.49 -3.31
C THR A 37 12.55 -15.97 -3.90
N THR A 38 12.03 -14.85 -3.38
CA THR A 38 10.78 -14.25 -3.85
C THR A 38 10.94 -13.70 -5.27
N GLN A 39 10.04 -14.11 -6.16
CA GLN A 39 10.00 -13.65 -7.55
C GLN A 39 9.13 -12.39 -7.66
N CYS A 40 9.74 -11.23 -7.86
CA CYS A 40 9.05 -9.93 -7.84
C CYS A 40 7.93 -9.84 -8.91
N ILE A 41 8.14 -10.51 -10.05
CA ILE A 41 7.20 -10.56 -11.17
C ILE A 41 5.83 -11.16 -10.79
N ARG A 42 5.75 -11.95 -9.71
CA ARG A 42 4.47 -12.54 -9.24
C ARG A 42 3.47 -11.48 -8.79
N CYS A 43 3.95 -10.32 -8.34
CA CYS A 43 3.12 -9.18 -7.93
C CYS A 43 3.22 -8.01 -8.91
N HIS A 44 4.43 -7.75 -9.43
CA HIS A 44 4.74 -6.61 -10.29
C HIS A 44 4.70 -6.92 -11.79
N LYS A 45 3.88 -7.89 -12.23
CA LYS A 45 3.76 -8.26 -13.65
C LYS A 45 3.38 -7.07 -14.54
N ARG A 46 2.52 -6.19 -14.03
CA ARG A 46 2.03 -5.01 -14.77
C ARG A 46 3.09 -3.90 -14.90
N ASP A 47 4.13 -3.96 -14.08
CA ASP A 47 5.21 -2.98 -14.07
C ASP A 47 6.37 -3.39 -14.98
N GLN A 48 6.31 -4.60 -15.57
CA GLN A 48 7.31 -5.06 -16.54
C GLN A 48 7.17 -4.26 -17.84
N PRO A 49 8.21 -3.53 -18.26
CA PRO A 49 8.21 -2.84 -19.55
C PRO A 49 8.10 -3.81 -20.73
N ASP A 50 7.42 -3.39 -21.78
CA ASP A 50 7.32 -4.12 -23.05
C ASP A 50 8.50 -3.73 -23.95
N ASP A 51 9.71 -4.06 -23.52
CA ASP A 51 10.95 -3.83 -24.26
C ASP A 51 11.79 -5.11 -24.37
N ASN A 52 12.72 -5.12 -25.34
CA ASN A 52 13.54 -6.30 -25.61
C ASN A 52 14.37 -6.74 -24.39
N LEU A 53 14.86 -5.79 -23.58
CA LEU A 53 15.69 -6.09 -22.41
C LEU A 53 14.89 -6.91 -21.37
N HIS A 54 13.70 -6.44 -21.00
CA HIS A 54 12.87 -7.07 -20.00
C HIS A 54 12.18 -8.35 -20.51
N ILE A 55 11.87 -8.43 -21.80
CA ILE A 55 11.27 -9.63 -22.41
C ILE A 55 12.28 -10.78 -22.47
N GLN A 56 13.55 -10.48 -22.77
CA GLN A 56 14.59 -11.50 -22.92
C GLN A 56 15.26 -11.88 -21.59
N SER A 57 15.21 -11.00 -20.59
CA SER A 57 15.82 -11.27 -19.28
C SER A 57 15.12 -12.44 -18.57
N LYS A 58 15.93 -13.39 -18.10
CA LYS A 58 15.51 -14.49 -17.20
C LYS A 58 15.92 -14.25 -15.75
N ALA A 59 16.61 -13.15 -15.47
CA ALA A 59 17.02 -12.79 -14.13
C ALA A 59 15.81 -12.32 -13.30
N ASN A 60 15.88 -12.49 -11.98
CA ASN A 60 14.88 -11.89 -11.10
C ASN A 60 15.07 -10.36 -11.09
N CYS A 61 13.98 -9.61 -10.89
CA CYS A 61 13.96 -8.15 -10.97
C CYS A 61 14.98 -7.51 -10.00
N TYR A 62 15.21 -8.12 -8.83
CA TYR A 62 16.15 -7.59 -7.84
C TYR A 62 17.62 -7.59 -8.31
N THR A 63 17.95 -8.30 -9.39
CA THR A 63 19.31 -8.31 -9.95
C THR A 63 19.71 -6.91 -10.46
N CYS A 64 18.76 -6.13 -10.96
CA CYS A 64 19.02 -4.77 -11.48
C CYS A 64 18.27 -3.68 -10.68
N HIS A 65 17.19 -4.04 -9.99
CA HIS A 65 16.30 -3.10 -9.30
C HIS A 65 16.35 -3.29 -7.78
N THR A 66 16.02 -2.23 -7.04
CA THR A 66 15.84 -2.32 -5.58
C THR A 66 14.41 -1.95 -5.21
N THR A 67 13.98 -2.33 -4.01
CA THR A 67 12.66 -1.94 -3.47
C THR A 67 12.52 -0.43 -3.25
N ARG A 68 13.64 0.31 -3.25
CA ARG A 68 13.68 1.77 -3.12
C ARG A 68 13.69 2.48 -4.48
N HIS A 69 14.33 1.88 -5.47
CA HIS A 69 14.49 2.45 -6.81
C HIS A 69 14.27 1.36 -7.88
N TRP A 70 13.13 1.44 -8.56
CA TRP A 70 12.78 0.56 -9.68
C TRP A 70 13.43 0.98 -11.00
N LYS A 71 14.03 2.17 -11.06
CA LYS A 71 14.88 2.54 -12.19
C LYS A 71 16.32 2.17 -11.83
N PRO A 72 17.05 1.43 -12.70
CA PRO A 72 18.46 1.24 -12.48
C PRO A 72 19.11 2.62 -12.45
N THR A 73 19.97 2.86 -11.45
CA THR A 73 20.90 3.98 -11.53
C THR A 73 21.99 3.53 -12.49
N THR A 74 21.75 3.71 -13.78
CA THR A 74 22.80 3.53 -14.78
C THR A 74 23.90 4.54 -14.47
N THR A 75 24.99 4.07 -13.89
CA THR A 75 26.30 4.51 -14.37
C THR A 75 26.81 3.38 -15.26
N GLU A 76 26.37 3.37 -16.51
CA GLU A 76 27.28 2.93 -17.57
C GLU A 76 28.01 4.18 -18.07
N PRO A 77 29.32 4.10 -18.35
CA PRO A 77 29.89 4.76 -19.52
C PRO A 77 29.33 4.16 -20.81
#